data_AF-A0A7S2B6D5-F1
#
_entry.id   AF-A0A7S2B6D5-F1
#
_cell.length_a   1.000
_cell.length_b   1.000
_cell.length_c   1.000
_cell.angle_alpha   90.00
_cell.angle_beta   90.00
_cell.angle_gamma   90.00
#
_symmetry.space_group_name_H-M   'P 1'
#
loop_
_entity.id
_entity.type
_entity.pdbx_description
1 polymer ?
#
loop_
_entity_poly.entity_id
_entity_poly.type
_entity_poly.pdbx_seq_one_letter_code
_entity_poly.pdbx_strand_id
1 'polypeptide(L)'
;NETLRENVVFGGEWNEEQYRRAIKASCLEHDLETLPNNDSTEIGERGINLSGGQKARVSIARAVYSQADTLIFDDPLSALDAEVGHRVFDELILKELSGKTRLLVTNQLWCLERCDRVVVLGEDQRIAQQGTFQELMDSELNFSDMMKEFGVEDDVEEGEVDDNEATLGEDAKAADETQ
;
A
#
# COMPACT_ATOMS: atom_id res chain seq x y z
N ASN A 1 -25.06 -0.15 -14.36
CA ASN A 1 -23.77 -0.12 -15.07
C ASN A 1 -23.28 1.28 -15.04
N GLU A 2 -22.05 1.43 -14.58
CA GLU A 2 -21.31 2.68 -14.55
C GLU A 2 -19.96 2.38 -15.20
N THR A 3 -19.35 3.40 -15.76
CA THR A 3 -17.98 3.33 -16.27
C THR A 3 -17.01 3.04 -15.13
N LEU A 4 -15.81 2.54 -15.43
CA LEU A 4 -14.77 2.36 -14.41
C LEU A 4 -14.49 3.69 -13.68
N ARG A 5 -14.46 4.81 -14.41
CA ARG A 5 -14.33 6.15 -13.83
C ARG A 5 -15.42 6.45 -12.80
N GLU A 6 -16.68 6.29 -13.18
CA GLU A 6 -17.82 6.52 -12.28
C GLU A 6 -17.78 5.58 -11.07
N ASN A 7 -17.34 4.35 -11.28
CA ASN A 7 -17.12 3.40 -10.20
C ASN A 7 -16.08 3.91 -9.20
N VAL A 8 -14.96 4.51 -9.65
CA VAL A 8 -13.92 5.08 -8.77
C VAL A 8 -14.39 6.37 -8.09
N VAL A 9 -15.07 7.25 -8.82
CA VAL A 9 -15.61 8.53 -8.31
C VAL A 9 -16.75 8.29 -7.31
N PHE A 10 -17.54 7.25 -7.53
CA PHE A 10 -18.57 6.71 -6.65
C PHE A 10 -19.53 7.76 -6.07
N GLY A 11 -20.08 8.62 -6.94
CA GLY A 11 -21.01 9.68 -6.55
C GLY A 11 -20.35 10.93 -5.95
N GLY A 12 -19.03 10.97 -5.85
CA GLY A 12 -18.26 12.17 -5.52
C GLY A 12 -18.25 13.21 -6.64
N GLU A 13 -17.83 14.44 -6.30
CA GLU A 13 -17.61 15.48 -7.31
C GLU A 13 -16.37 15.17 -8.15
N TRP A 14 -16.44 15.43 -9.45
CA TRP A 14 -15.32 15.18 -10.35
C TRP A 14 -14.12 16.07 -10.00
N ASN A 15 -13.06 15.42 -9.53
CA ASN A 15 -11.74 15.98 -9.38
C ASN A 15 -10.71 15.11 -10.13
N GLU A 16 -10.14 15.67 -11.20
CA GLU A 16 -9.18 14.96 -12.06
C GLU A 16 -7.87 14.63 -11.34
N GLU A 17 -7.39 15.52 -10.47
CA GLU A 17 -6.14 15.31 -9.75
C GLU A 17 -6.26 14.17 -8.74
N GLN A 18 -7.34 14.17 -7.95
CA GLN A 18 -7.65 13.09 -7.01
C GLN A 18 -7.87 11.76 -7.74
N TYR A 19 -8.52 11.81 -8.90
CA TYR A 19 -8.75 10.63 -9.72
C TYR A 19 -7.43 10.03 -10.19
N ARG A 20 -6.53 10.86 -10.73
CA ARG A 20 -5.20 10.41 -11.18
C ARG A 20 -4.38 9.84 -10.03
N ARG A 21 -4.41 10.46 -8.84
CA ARG A 21 -3.76 9.91 -7.64
C ARG A 21 -4.33 8.56 -7.26
N ALA A 22 -5.66 8.41 -7.23
CA ALA A 22 -6.32 7.16 -6.91
C ALA A 22 -5.96 6.03 -7.89
N ILE A 23 -5.96 6.31 -9.21
CA ILE A 23 -5.59 5.34 -10.25
C ILE A 23 -4.12 4.89 -10.10
N LYS A 24 -3.21 5.84 -9.84
CA LYS A 24 -1.79 5.53 -9.66
C LYS A 24 -1.55 4.70 -8.39
N ALA A 25 -2.07 5.15 -7.24
CA ALA A 25 -1.84 4.49 -5.95
C ALA A 25 -2.48 3.09 -5.87
N SER A 26 -3.56 2.87 -6.63
CA SER A 26 -4.20 1.54 -6.75
C SER A 26 -3.58 0.66 -7.83
N CYS A 27 -2.55 1.10 -8.56
CA CYS A 27 -1.92 0.36 -9.67
C CYS A 27 -2.88 0.00 -10.81
N LEU A 28 -3.87 0.84 -11.11
CA LEU A 28 -4.85 0.61 -12.20
C LEU A 28 -4.38 1.09 -13.57
N GLU A 29 -3.27 1.82 -13.68
CA GLU A 29 -2.81 2.45 -14.93
C GLU A 29 -2.72 1.43 -16.09
N HIS A 30 -2.06 0.30 -15.85
CA HIS A 30 -1.93 -0.74 -16.87
C HIS A 30 -3.27 -1.42 -17.19
N ASP A 31 -4.14 -1.63 -16.19
CA ASP A 31 -5.46 -2.19 -16.42
C ASP A 31 -6.26 -1.31 -17.38
N LEU A 32 -6.22 0.01 -17.20
CA LEU A 32 -6.92 0.95 -18.07
C LEU A 32 -6.46 0.85 -19.51
N GLU A 33 -5.15 0.75 -19.77
CA GLU A 33 -4.59 0.62 -21.12
C GLU A 33 -5.09 -0.62 -21.85
N THR A 34 -5.39 -1.70 -21.12
CA THR A 34 -5.90 -2.94 -21.70
C THR A 34 -7.40 -2.90 -21.99
N LEU A 35 -8.14 -1.94 -21.43
CA LEU A 35 -9.59 -1.83 -21.62
C LEU A 35 -9.94 -1.07 -22.91
N PRO A 36 -10.97 -1.50 -23.67
CA PRO A 36 -11.29 -0.92 -24.98
C PRO A 36 -11.54 0.60 -24.97
N ASN A 37 -12.09 1.13 -23.87
CA ASN A 37 -12.42 2.54 -23.71
C ASN A 37 -11.69 3.16 -22.49
N ASN A 38 -10.54 2.60 -22.08
CA ASN A 38 -9.84 2.99 -20.87
C ASN A 38 -10.79 3.07 -19.66
N ASP A 39 -10.82 4.20 -18.98
CA ASP A 39 -11.67 4.45 -17.81
C ASP A 39 -13.17 4.67 -18.13
N SER A 40 -13.50 4.90 -19.39
CA SER A 40 -14.88 5.04 -19.88
C SER A 40 -15.51 3.69 -20.22
N THR A 41 -14.80 2.59 -19.95
CA THR A 41 -15.31 1.23 -20.13
C THR A 41 -16.41 0.93 -19.14
N GLU A 42 -17.56 0.46 -19.63
CA GLU A 42 -18.66 0.00 -18.76
C GLU A 42 -18.27 -1.30 -18.05
N ILE A 43 -18.44 -1.32 -16.72
CA ILE A 43 -18.16 -2.48 -15.88
C ILE A 43 -19.47 -3.06 -15.31
N GLY A 44 -19.56 -4.39 -15.23
CA GLY A 44 -20.70 -5.09 -14.61
C GLY A 44 -21.42 -6.06 -15.55
N GLU A 45 -22.66 -6.44 -15.23
CA GLU A 45 -23.39 -7.54 -15.89
C GLU A 45 -23.63 -7.35 -17.39
N ARG A 46 -23.69 -6.10 -17.88
CA ARG A 46 -23.78 -5.79 -19.31
C ARG A 46 -22.52 -5.15 -19.90
N GLY A 47 -21.45 -5.07 -19.10
CA GLY A 47 -20.16 -4.49 -19.46
C GLY A 47 -19.04 -5.53 -19.43
N ILE A 48 -17.79 -5.06 -19.30
CA ILE A 48 -16.65 -5.95 -19.11
C ILE A 48 -16.64 -6.46 -17.67
N ASN A 49 -16.40 -7.77 -17.53
CA ASN A 49 -16.22 -8.38 -16.22
C ASN A 49 -14.74 -8.30 -15.82
N LEU A 50 -14.46 -7.55 -14.77
CA LEU A 50 -13.12 -7.43 -14.19
C LEU A 50 -12.71 -8.72 -13.45
N SER A 51 -11.41 -8.99 -13.44
CA SER A 51 -10.82 -10.03 -12.60
C SER A 51 -10.99 -9.71 -11.11
N GLY A 52 -10.72 -10.67 -10.22
CA GLY A 52 -10.76 -10.46 -8.77
C GLY A 52 -9.82 -9.34 -8.31
N GLY A 53 -8.56 -9.39 -8.76
CA GLY A 53 -7.56 -8.36 -8.43
C GLY A 53 -7.92 -6.98 -9.00
N GLN A 54 -8.47 -6.90 -10.21
CA GLN A 54 -8.96 -5.63 -10.77
C GLN A 54 -10.12 -5.05 -9.97
N LYS A 55 -11.07 -5.88 -9.53
CA LYS A 55 -12.17 -5.44 -8.65
C LYS A 55 -11.63 -4.92 -7.31
N ALA A 56 -10.65 -5.60 -6.73
CA ALA A 56 -9.99 -5.16 -5.51
C ALA A 56 -9.31 -3.80 -5.72
N ARG A 57 -8.50 -3.63 -6.78
CA ARG A 57 -7.85 -2.35 -7.11
C ARG A 57 -8.85 -1.21 -7.37
N VAL A 58 -9.96 -1.47 -8.05
CA VAL A 58 -11.04 -0.48 -8.21
C VAL A 58 -11.67 -0.09 -6.87
N SER A 59 -11.90 -1.05 -5.97
CA SER A 59 -12.41 -0.78 -4.62
C SER A 59 -11.41 0.04 -3.80
N ILE A 60 -10.13 -0.27 -3.91
CA ILE A 60 -9.04 0.49 -3.30
C ILE A 60 -9.06 1.92 -3.82
N ALA A 61 -9.06 2.12 -5.14
CA ALA A 61 -9.11 3.44 -5.78
C ALA A 61 -10.29 4.28 -5.29
N ARG A 62 -11.47 3.68 -5.11
CA ARG A 62 -12.64 4.36 -4.51
C ARG A 62 -12.34 4.88 -3.11
N ALA A 63 -11.71 4.06 -2.27
CA ALA A 63 -11.38 4.43 -0.91
C ALA A 63 -10.43 5.64 -0.88
N VAL A 64 -9.42 5.65 -1.75
CA VAL A 64 -8.48 6.78 -1.91
C VAL A 64 -9.20 8.04 -2.38
N TYR A 65 -10.06 7.89 -3.38
CA TYR A 65 -10.78 9.00 -4.00
C TYR A 65 -11.71 9.70 -3.01
N SER A 66 -12.33 8.93 -2.10
CA SER A 66 -13.25 9.45 -1.09
C SER A 66 -12.62 10.47 -0.12
N GLN A 67 -11.28 10.48 -0.01
CA GLN A 67 -10.53 11.36 0.88
C GLN A 67 -10.96 11.31 2.36
N ALA A 68 -11.59 10.22 2.80
CA ALA A 68 -12.01 10.05 4.19
C ALA A 68 -10.84 10.19 5.19
N ASP A 69 -11.12 10.66 6.40
CA ASP A 69 -10.13 10.76 7.48
C ASP A 69 -9.82 9.40 8.13
N THR A 70 -10.77 8.45 8.00
CA THR A 70 -10.68 7.09 8.53
C THR A 70 -11.01 6.09 7.43
N LEU A 71 -10.08 5.16 7.18
CA LEU A 71 -10.22 4.10 6.20
C LEU A 71 -10.14 2.73 6.88
N ILE A 72 -11.06 1.85 6.53
CA ILE A 72 -11.08 0.45 6.98
C ILE A 72 -10.88 -0.41 5.74
N PHE A 73 -9.86 -1.26 5.78
CA PHE A 73 -9.54 -2.19 4.72
C PHE A 73 -9.76 -3.62 5.21
N ASP A 74 -10.68 -4.32 4.57
CA ASP A 74 -10.98 -5.73 4.85
C ASP A 74 -10.31 -6.60 3.78
N ASP A 75 -9.16 -7.15 4.14
CA ASP A 75 -8.29 -7.99 3.32
C ASP A 75 -8.04 -7.45 1.89
N PRO A 76 -7.61 -6.18 1.75
CA PRO A 76 -7.57 -5.49 0.45
C PRO A 76 -6.53 -6.08 -0.52
N LEU A 77 -5.53 -6.81 0.00
CA LEU A 77 -4.39 -7.29 -0.77
C LEU A 77 -4.52 -8.77 -1.18
N SER A 78 -5.49 -9.54 -0.67
CA SER A 78 -5.51 -11.00 -0.88
C SER A 78 -5.85 -11.44 -2.30
N ALA A 79 -6.50 -10.57 -3.06
CA ALA A 79 -6.82 -10.82 -4.46
C ALA A 79 -5.74 -10.30 -5.43
N LEU A 80 -4.65 -9.73 -4.91
CA LEU A 80 -3.55 -9.17 -5.70
C LEU A 80 -2.39 -10.17 -5.77
N ASP A 81 -1.66 -10.15 -6.87
CA ASP A 81 -0.35 -10.79 -6.92
C ASP A 81 0.63 -10.08 -5.97
N ALA A 82 1.70 -10.76 -5.56
CA ALA A 82 2.63 -10.27 -4.55
C ALA A 82 3.25 -8.91 -4.91
N GLU A 83 3.75 -8.75 -6.15
CA GLU A 83 4.38 -7.49 -6.59
C GLU A 83 3.40 -6.31 -6.52
N VAL A 84 2.19 -6.49 -7.05
CA VAL A 84 1.14 -5.45 -6.98
C VAL A 84 0.71 -5.21 -5.52
N GLY A 85 0.62 -6.26 -4.71
CA GLY A 85 0.29 -6.17 -3.29
C GLY A 85 1.28 -5.28 -2.52
N HIS A 86 2.58 -5.53 -2.68
CA HIS A 86 3.63 -4.71 -2.07
C HIS A 86 3.57 -3.27 -2.56
N ARG A 87 3.46 -3.05 -3.88
CA ARG A 87 3.40 -1.71 -4.46
C ARG A 87 2.19 -0.92 -3.96
N VAL A 88 1.02 -1.55 -3.89
CA VAL A 88 -0.20 -0.93 -3.34
C VAL A 88 0.03 -0.60 -1.86
N PHE A 89 0.60 -1.51 -1.06
CA PHE A 89 0.86 -1.20 0.33
C PHE A 89 1.79 0.01 0.51
N ASP A 90 2.89 0.08 -0.26
CA ASP A 90 3.88 1.15 -0.15
C ASP A 90 3.35 2.50 -0.63
N GLU A 91 2.87 2.55 -1.88
CA GLU A 91 2.44 3.81 -2.49
C GLU A 91 1.10 4.30 -1.93
N LEU A 92 0.22 3.39 -1.48
CA LEU A 92 -1.06 3.77 -0.93
C LEU A 92 -1.07 3.83 0.59
N ILE A 93 -0.92 2.67 1.23
CA ILE A 93 -1.21 2.52 2.66
C ILE A 93 -0.20 3.34 3.45
N LEU A 94 1.09 3.26 3.11
CA LEU A 94 2.14 4.00 3.80
C LEU A 94 2.22 5.47 3.37
N LYS A 95 2.09 5.76 2.07
CA LYS A 95 2.40 7.08 1.50
C LYS A 95 1.17 7.96 1.22
N GLU A 96 0.30 7.61 0.27
CA GLU A 96 -0.86 8.46 -0.08
C GLU A 96 -1.83 8.67 1.09
N LEU A 97 -1.96 7.67 1.96
CA LEU A 97 -2.81 7.72 3.15
C LEU A 97 -2.03 8.11 4.42
N SER A 98 -0.81 8.62 4.27
CA SER A 98 -0.04 9.16 5.40
C SER A 98 -0.83 10.27 6.10
N GLY A 99 -0.86 10.24 7.43
CA GLY A 99 -1.63 11.19 8.25
C GLY A 99 -3.12 10.89 8.40
N LYS A 100 -3.65 9.83 7.77
CA LYS A 100 -5.03 9.36 7.95
C LYS A 100 -5.10 8.18 8.92
N THR A 101 -6.26 7.98 9.53
CA THR A 101 -6.52 6.78 10.35
C THR A 101 -6.78 5.60 9.44
N ARG A 102 -6.02 4.51 9.62
CA ARG A 102 -6.09 3.32 8.77
C ARG A 102 -6.26 2.09 9.67
N LEU A 103 -7.29 1.31 9.43
CA LEU A 103 -7.48 -0.01 10.04
C LEU A 103 -7.35 -1.07 8.95
N LEU A 104 -6.28 -1.85 8.98
CA LEU A 104 -6.06 -2.95 8.06
C LEU A 104 -6.40 -4.26 8.75
N VAL A 105 -7.43 -4.95 8.25
CA VAL A 105 -7.77 -6.31 8.63
C VAL A 105 -7.18 -7.22 7.56
N THR A 106 -6.24 -8.10 7.91
CA THR A 106 -5.54 -8.94 6.94
C THR A 106 -5.00 -10.19 7.60
N ASN A 107 -4.86 -11.25 6.80
CA ASN A 107 -4.13 -12.46 7.18
C ASN A 107 -2.67 -12.43 6.67
N GLN A 108 -2.26 -11.34 6.02
CA GLN A 108 -0.93 -11.19 5.45
C GLN A 108 0.04 -10.65 6.50
N LEU A 109 1.01 -11.49 6.89
CA LEU A 109 1.93 -11.17 8.00
C LEU A 109 3.08 -10.24 7.59
N TRP A 110 3.50 -10.28 6.33
CA TRP A 110 4.63 -9.50 5.81
C TRP A 110 4.48 -7.98 5.99
N CYS A 111 3.25 -7.47 6.11
CA CYS A 111 3.02 -6.04 6.27
C CYS A 111 3.00 -5.56 7.73
N LEU A 112 2.99 -6.48 8.70
CA LEU A 112 2.76 -6.17 10.12
C LEU A 112 3.88 -5.34 10.75
N GLU A 113 5.13 -5.55 10.33
CA GLU A 113 6.29 -4.82 10.83
C GLU A 113 6.23 -3.31 10.54
N ARG A 114 5.50 -2.93 9.49
CA ARG A 114 5.35 -1.53 9.05
C ARG A 114 4.09 -0.87 9.57
N CYS A 115 3.34 -1.56 10.43
CA CYS A 115 2.16 -1.02 11.10
C CYS A 115 2.52 -0.36 12.43
N ASP A 116 1.85 0.75 12.75
CA ASP A 116 2.05 1.46 14.02
C ASP A 116 1.67 0.59 15.24
N ARG A 117 0.63 -0.24 15.08
CA ARG A 117 0.07 -1.15 16.09
C ARG A 117 -0.50 -2.39 15.40
N VAL A 118 -0.37 -3.54 16.04
CA VAL A 118 -0.93 -4.82 15.64
C VAL A 118 -1.87 -5.30 16.73
N VAL A 119 -3.05 -5.79 16.33
CA VAL A 119 -4.05 -6.39 17.22
C VAL A 119 -4.32 -7.81 16.73
N VAL A 120 -4.04 -8.78 17.59
CA VAL A 120 -4.21 -10.21 17.29
C VAL A 120 -5.51 -10.68 17.89
N LEU A 121 -6.41 -11.20 17.06
CA LEU A 121 -7.64 -11.84 17.50
C LEU A 121 -7.39 -13.32 17.75
N GLY A 122 -7.78 -13.81 18.93
CA GLY A 122 -7.73 -15.22 19.28
C GLY A 122 -8.91 -16.01 18.73
N GLU A 123 -8.81 -17.34 18.81
CA GLU A 123 -9.87 -18.27 18.39
C GLU A 123 -11.21 -18.04 19.11
N ASP A 124 -11.18 -17.48 20.32
CA ASP A 124 -12.35 -17.15 21.12
C ASP A 124 -13.00 -15.80 20.74
N GLN A 125 -12.58 -15.21 19.62
CA GLN A 125 -13.03 -13.91 19.11
C GLN A 125 -12.75 -12.74 20.06
N ARG A 126 -11.74 -12.87 20.92
CA ARG A 126 -11.25 -11.80 21.78
C ARG A 126 -9.87 -11.33 21.34
N ILE A 127 -9.49 -10.13 21.79
CA ILE A 127 -8.11 -9.66 21.62
C ILE A 127 -7.21 -10.55 22.46
N ALA A 128 -6.38 -11.35 21.78
CA ALA A 128 -5.39 -12.20 22.41
C ALA A 128 -4.15 -11.38 22.79
N GLN A 129 -3.70 -10.51 21.88
CA GLN A 129 -2.55 -9.63 22.07
C GLN A 129 -2.72 -8.32 21.31
N GLN A 130 -2.05 -7.27 21.79
CA GLN A 130 -1.96 -6.00 21.09
C GLN A 130 -0.66 -5.28 21.46
N GLY A 131 -0.04 -4.60 20.51
CA GLY A 131 1.23 -3.92 20.71
C GLY A 131 1.83 -3.44 19.40
N THR A 132 3.06 -2.94 19.46
CA THR A 132 3.92 -2.84 18.28
C THR A 132 4.37 -4.22 17.83
N PHE A 133 4.83 -4.36 16.58
CA PHE A 133 5.35 -5.63 16.08
C PHE A 133 6.47 -6.19 16.98
N GLN A 134 7.41 -5.34 17.40
CA GLN A 134 8.52 -5.74 18.27
C GLN A 134 8.03 -6.24 19.64
N GLU A 135 7.10 -5.52 20.28
CA GLU A 135 6.53 -5.94 21.57
C GLU A 135 5.83 -7.31 21.48
N LEU A 136 5.20 -7.62 20.34
CA LEU A 136 4.56 -8.92 20.13
C LEU A 136 5.58 -10.03 19.87
N MET A 137 6.65 -9.75 19.13
CA MET A 137 7.74 -10.69 18.86
C MET A 137 8.53 -11.06 20.13
N ASP A 138 8.71 -10.09 21.04
CA ASP A 138 9.43 -10.28 22.31
C ASP A 138 8.55 -10.97 23.38
N SER A 139 7.26 -11.14 23.13
CA SER A 139 6.36 -11.82 24.06
C SER A 139 6.57 -13.34 24.06
N GLU A 140 6.50 -13.97 25.23
CA GLU A 140 6.54 -15.45 25.36
C GLU A 140 5.26 -16.15 24.86
N LEU A 141 4.32 -15.39 24.27
CA LEU A 141 3.04 -15.89 23.78
C LEU A 141 3.13 -16.27 22.28
N ASN A 142 2.18 -17.09 21.83
CA ASN A 142 2.07 -17.76 20.51
C ASN A 142 2.23 -16.89 19.24
N PHE A 143 2.45 -15.57 19.33
CA PHE A 143 2.63 -14.70 18.16
C PHE A 143 3.96 -14.98 17.43
N SER A 144 5.06 -15.13 18.19
CA SER A 144 6.37 -15.46 17.61
C SER A 144 6.37 -16.85 16.96
N ASP A 145 5.63 -17.81 17.52
CA ASP A 145 5.45 -19.14 16.92
C ASP A 145 4.59 -19.10 15.65
N MET A 146 3.51 -18.30 15.65
CA MET A 146 2.70 -18.03 14.45
C MET A 146 3.58 -17.44 13.33
N MET A 147 4.39 -16.45 13.63
CA MET A 147 5.27 -15.83 12.62
C MET A 147 6.30 -16.81 12.02
N LYS A 148 6.82 -17.75 12.82
CA LYS A 148 7.72 -18.81 12.35
C LYS A 148 7.00 -19.87 11.50
N GLU A 149 5.78 -20.24 11.89
CA GLU A 149 4.98 -21.23 11.15
C GLU A 149 4.53 -20.71 9.77
N PHE A 150 4.24 -19.42 9.69
CA PHE A 150 3.78 -18.76 8.46
C PHE A 150 4.89 -18.08 7.64
N GLY A 151 6.16 -18.22 8.04
CA GLY A 151 7.33 -17.99 7.18
C GLY A 151 7.64 -16.54 6.83
N VAL A 152 7.75 -15.64 7.82
CA VAL A 152 8.19 -14.24 7.59
C VAL A 152 9.72 -14.09 7.60
N GLU A 153 10.47 -15.19 7.45
CA GLU A 153 11.96 -15.14 7.51
C GLU A 153 12.64 -14.76 6.18
N ASP A 154 11.94 -14.63 5.04
CA ASP A 154 12.59 -14.52 3.72
C ASP A 154 12.41 -13.20 2.92
N ASP A 155 11.68 -12.19 3.41
CA ASP A 155 11.43 -10.94 2.63
C ASP A 155 12.19 -9.69 3.11
N VAL A 156 13.21 -9.85 3.95
CA VAL A 156 14.15 -8.75 4.27
C VAL A 156 15.25 -8.71 3.21
N GLU A 157 14.92 -8.29 1.98
CA GLU A 157 15.96 -7.76 1.09
C GLU A 157 16.51 -6.48 1.72
N GLU A 158 17.78 -6.54 2.09
CA GLU A 158 18.59 -5.43 2.57
C GLU A 158 18.41 -4.24 1.61
N GLY A 159 17.71 -3.21 2.08
CA GLY A 159 17.79 -1.90 1.47
C GLY A 159 19.21 -1.37 1.66
N GLU A 160 20.06 -1.56 0.65
CA GLU A 160 21.34 -0.86 0.53
C GLU A 160 21.07 0.65 0.66
N VAL A 161 21.54 1.22 1.77
CA VAL A 161 21.59 2.66 1.97
C VAL A 161 22.69 3.18 1.05
N ASP A 162 22.32 3.82 -0.06
CA ASP A 162 23.24 4.54 -0.95
C ASP A 162 23.75 5.80 -0.23
N ASP A 163 24.76 5.61 0.64
CA ASP A 163 25.56 6.67 1.22
C ASP A 163 26.52 7.22 0.16
N ASN A 164 26.01 8.02 -0.77
CA ASN A 164 26.84 8.96 -1.53
C ASN A 164 26.89 10.31 -0.81
N GLU A 165 27.74 10.38 0.21
CA GLU A 165 28.21 11.63 0.78
C GLU A 165 28.87 12.49 -0.31
N ALA A 166 28.29 13.67 -0.54
CA ALA A 166 28.89 14.75 -1.28
C ALA A 166 30.20 15.19 -0.60
N THR A 167 31.33 14.78 -1.16
CA THR A 167 32.65 15.34 -0.83
C THR A 167 32.77 16.73 -1.45
N LEU A 168 32.45 17.75 -0.66
CA LEU A 168 32.90 19.12 -0.90
C LEU A 168 34.40 19.18 -0.64
N GLY A 169 35.19 19.07 -1.71
CA GLY A 169 36.63 19.29 -1.70
C GLY A 169 36.96 20.75 -1.41
N GLU A 170 37.57 20.99 -0.26
CA GLU A 170 38.31 22.20 0.07
C GLU A 170 39.57 22.27 -0.80
N ASP A 171 39.59 23.14 -1.81
CA ASP A 171 40.84 23.59 -2.44
C ASP A 171 41.18 24.99 -1.94
N ALA A 172 41.98 25.02 -0.88
CA ALA A 172 42.78 26.19 -0.51
C ALA A 172 44.22 25.74 -0.29
N LYS A 173 45.09 26.03 -1.27
CA LYS A 173 46.44 26.53 -0.98
C LYS A 173 47.08 27.26 -2.15
N ALA A 174 47.53 28.45 -1.80
CA ALA A 174 48.25 29.44 -2.58
C ALA A 174 49.74 29.09 -2.75
N ALA A 175 50.36 29.78 -3.73
CA ALA A 175 51.78 30.09 -3.96
C ALA A 175 52.04 29.94 -5.48
N ASP A 176 52.71 30.81 -6.22
CA ASP A 176 53.44 32.04 -5.95
C ASP A 176 53.86 32.65 -7.31
N GLU A 177 54.27 33.91 -7.30
CA GLU A 177 55.23 34.58 -8.21
C GLU A 177 54.89 34.74 -9.72
N THR A 178 54.63 35.96 -10.22
CA THR A 178 55.57 37.05 -10.60
C THR A 178 55.96 37.01 -12.09
N GLN A 179 55.64 38.13 -12.77
CA GLN A 179 55.98 38.59 -14.14
C GLN A 179 55.14 38.11 -15.32
#